data_AF-A0A7K9T0F8-F1
#
_entry.id   AF-A0A7K9T0F8-F1
#
_cell.length_a   1.000
_cell.length_b   1.000
_cell.length_c   1.000
_cell.angle_alpha   90.00
_cell.angle_beta   90.00
_cell.angle_gamma   90.00
#
_symmetry.space_group_name_H-M   'P 1'
#
loop_
_entity.id
_entity.type
_entity.pdbx_description
1 polymer ?
#
loop_
_entity_poly.entity_id
_entity_poly.type
_entity_poly.pdbx_seq_one_letter_code
_entity_poly.pdbx_strand_id
1 'polypeptide(L)'
;LTLLLVLPLALTTEPPTCTPLIPATFDNATIPRLLGQWIYITGASKYPPHLEELKSLKHATFYLFPGSHEDELNVTEVMRVNETCVTTNTSKIQVFLHNSTLVHVNDQVTATAKLIQSPEDLLILQHLNNDFLGVSLSARTPNVSKEYLDEFRAQLYCLGFTEEEMFFTS
;
A
#
# COMPACT_ATOMS: atom_id res chain seq x y z
N LEU A 1 50.36 5.11 35.29
CA LEU A 1 49.48 5.59 34.21
C LEU A 1 48.75 4.39 33.63
N THR A 2 47.56 4.07 34.13
CA THR A 2 46.75 2.93 33.68
C THR A 2 45.81 3.40 32.57
N LEU A 3 46.05 2.94 31.35
CA LEU A 3 45.24 3.26 30.18
C LEU A 3 44.00 2.35 30.18
N LEU A 4 42.84 2.90 30.55
CA LEU A 4 41.55 2.22 30.45
C LEU A 4 41.07 2.30 28.99
N LEU A 5 41.20 1.19 28.26
CA LEU A 5 40.58 1.01 26.95
C LEU A 5 39.07 0.83 27.14
N VAL A 6 38.30 1.89 26.82
CA VAL A 6 36.84 1.81 26.71
C VAL A 6 36.53 1.23 25.33
N LEU A 7 36.10 -0.03 25.30
CA LEU A 7 35.62 -0.68 24.09
C LEU A 7 34.24 -0.10 23.74
N PRO A 8 33.99 0.38 22.50
CA PRO A 8 32.65 0.82 22.13
C PRO A 8 31.76 -0.42 22.10
N LEU A 9 30.72 -0.42 22.95
CA LEU A 9 29.59 -1.34 22.81
C LEU A 9 28.93 -1.02 21.47
N ALA A 10 29.29 -1.77 20.44
CA ALA A 10 28.54 -1.81 19.21
C ALA A 10 27.16 -2.35 19.58
N LEU A 11 26.18 -1.46 19.67
CA LEU A 11 24.76 -1.83 19.72
C LEU A 11 24.50 -2.56 18.42
N THR A 12 24.50 -3.90 18.46
CA THR A 12 23.95 -4.71 17.38
C THR A 12 22.46 -4.41 17.37
N THR A 13 22.04 -3.45 16.55
CA THR A 13 20.64 -3.34 16.16
C THR A 13 20.30 -4.67 15.52
N GLU A 14 19.53 -5.48 16.23
CA GLU A 14 19.00 -6.72 15.69
C GLU A 14 18.35 -6.38 14.34
N PRO A 15 18.66 -7.12 13.26
CA PRO A 15 18.05 -6.83 11.97
C PRO A 15 16.53 -6.83 12.17
N PRO A 16 15.80 -5.86 11.58
CA PRO A 16 14.36 -5.78 11.75
C PRO A 16 13.78 -7.15 11.42
N THR A 17 13.04 -7.72 12.36
CA THR A 17 12.44 -9.04 12.17
C THR A 17 11.52 -8.94 10.96
N CYS A 18 11.83 -9.69 9.91
CA CYS A 18 11.07 -9.65 8.67
C CYS A 18 9.72 -10.33 8.87
N THR A 19 8.72 -9.55 9.28
CA THR A 19 7.35 -10.04 9.44
C THR A 19 6.71 -10.19 8.06
N PRO A 20 6.21 -11.39 7.70
CA PRO A 20 5.59 -11.62 6.41
C PRO A 20 4.30 -10.80 6.26
N LEU A 21 3.98 -10.41 5.02
CA LEU A 21 2.66 -9.88 4.69
C LEU A 21 1.63 -11.01 4.82
N ILE A 22 0.69 -10.87 5.75
CA ILE A 22 -0.36 -11.86 5.98
C ILE A 22 -1.61 -11.41 5.21
N PRO A 23 -2.09 -12.19 4.23
CA PRO A 23 -3.36 -11.89 3.57
C PRO A 23 -4.49 -11.82 4.59
N ALA A 24 -5.35 -10.81 4.49
CA ALA A 24 -6.54 -10.71 5.33
C ALA A 24 -7.49 -11.87 5.01
N THR A 25 -8.21 -12.40 6.01
CA THR A 25 -9.33 -13.31 5.75
C THR A 25 -10.56 -12.49 5.40
N PHE A 26 -11.21 -12.77 4.27
CA PHE A 26 -12.43 -12.07 3.88
C PHE A 26 -13.62 -12.68 4.60
N ASP A 27 -14.39 -11.81 5.23
CA ASP A 27 -15.63 -12.11 5.93
C ASP A 27 -16.72 -11.10 5.56
N ASN A 28 -17.89 -11.27 6.16
CA ASN A 28 -19.05 -10.41 5.89
C ASN A 28 -18.82 -8.93 6.30
N ALA A 29 -17.80 -8.62 7.10
CA ALA A 29 -17.46 -7.27 7.51
C ALA A 29 -16.41 -6.61 6.60
N THR A 30 -15.75 -7.38 5.73
CA THR A 30 -14.64 -6.90 4.91
C THR A 30 -15.08 -5.85 3.90
N ILE A 31 -16.13 -6.11 3.10
CA ILE A 31 -16.65 -5.14 2.13
C ILE A 31 -17.08 -3.84 2.83
N PRO A 32 -17.95 -3.86 3.87
CA PRO A 32 -18.30 -2.66 4.62
C PRO A 32 -17.09 -1.87 5.13
N ARG A 33 -16.04 -2.57 5.59
CA ARG A 33 -14.79 -1.94 6.07
C ARG A 33 -14.01 -1.24 4.97
N LEU A 34 -14.09 -1.70 3.72
CA LEU A 34 -13.40 -1.07 2.59
C LEU A 34 -14.09 0.21 2.12
N LEU A 35 -15.41 0.36 2.33
CA LEU A 35 -16.17 1.50 1.80
C LEU A 35 -15.69 2.86 2.33
N GLY A 36 -15.95 3.91 1.57
CA GLY A 36 -15.63 5.28 1.92
C GLY A 36 -14.28 5.75 1.39
N GLN A 37 -13.78 6.83 1.97
CA GLN A 37 -12.56 7.51 1.53
C GLN A 37 -11.29 6.84 2.06
N TRP A 38 -10.26 6.81 1.22
CA TRP A 38 -8.90 6.43 1.55
C TRP A 38 -7.91 7.42 0.94
N ILE A 39 -6.88 7.75 1.70
CA ILE A 39 -5.77 8.60 1.27
C ILE A 39 -4.58 7.69 1.07
N TYR A 40 -4.01 7.69 -0.14
CA TYR A 40 -2.77 6.99 -0.40
C TYR A 40 -1.64 7.67 0.38
N ILE A 41 -0.82 6.89 1.10
CA ILE A 41 0.26 7.40 1.94
C ILE A 41 1.62 7.09 1.31
N THR A 42 1.80 5.83 0.91
CA THR A 42 3.06 5.36 0.33
C THR A 42 2.86 4.07 -0.43
N GLY A 43 3.78 3.77 -1.33
CA GLY A 43 3.93 2.42 -1.84
C GLY A 43 5.28 2.17 -2.50
N ALA A 44 5.48 0.91 -2.84
CA ALA A 44 6.65 0.40 -3.49
C ALA A 44 6.27 -0.49 -4.68
N SER A 45 7.08 -0.47 -5.72
CA SER A 45 6.80 -1.23 -6.95
C SER A 45 8.08 -1.67 -7.64
N LYS A 46 8.14 -2.95 -7.99
CA LYS A 46 9.14 -3.48 -8.92
C LYS A 46 8.68 -3.44 -10.38
N TYR A 47 7.41 -3.11 -10.63
CA TYR A 47 6.85 -2.99 -11.97
C TYR A 47 7.20 -1.62 -12.55
N PRO A 48 8.01 -1.54 -13.64
CA PRO A 48 8.54 -0.25 -14.11
C PRO A 48 7.47 0.80 -14.48
N PRO A 49 6.36 0.47 -15.17
CA PRO A 49 5.32 1.47 -15.47
C PRO A 49 4.69 2.08 -14.22
N HIS A 50 4.36 1.25 -13.22
CA HIS A 50 3.82 1.74 -11.96
C HIS A 50 4.88 2.49 -11.13
N LEU A 51 6.15 2.10 -11.22
CA LEU A 51 7.24 2.83 -10.59
C LEU A 51 7.37 4.28 -11.11
N GLU A 52 7.24 4.48 -12.43
CA GLU A 52 7.25 5.83 -13.02
C GLU A 52 6.01 6.66 -12.61
N GLU A 53 4.84 6.00 -12.49
CA GLU A 53 3.65 6.64 -11.95
C GLU A 53 3.87 7.13 -10.51
N LEU A 54 4.39 6.27 -9.63
CA LEU A 54 4.67 6.61 -8.23
C LEU A 54 5.65 7.78 -8.07
N LYS A 55 6.68 7.88 -8.93
CA LYS A 55 7.62 9.03 -8.94
C LYS A 55 6.93 10.37 -9.18
N SER A 56 5.90 10.35 -10.02
CA SER A 56 5.15 11.55 -10.40
C SER A 56 3.97 11.84 -9.47
N LEU A 57 3.54 10.87 -8.66
CA LEU A 57 2.39 10.99 -7.79
C LEU A 57 2.71 11.89 -6.58
N LYS A 58 1.99 13.01 -6.46
CA LYS A 58 2.09 13.94 -5.31
C LYS A 58 1.04 13.66 -4.26
N HIS A 59 -0.15 13.29 -4.70
CA HIS A 59 -1.27 12.96 -3.82
C HIS A 59 -2.21 11.99 -4.53
N ALA A 60 -2.83 11.07 -3.79
CA ALA A 60 -3.96 10.30 -4.27
C ALA A 60 -4.98 10.10 -3.14
N THR A 61 -6.24 10.29 -3.48
CA THR A 61 -7.39 9.91 -2.67
C THR A 61 -8.32 9.09 -3.54
N PHE A 62 -8.90 8.04 -2.98
CA PHE A 62 -9.93 7.27 -3.66
C PHE A 62 -11.11 7.01 -2.74
N TYR A 63 -12.27 6.82 -3.36
CA TYR A 63 -13.53 6.55 -2.68
C TYR A 63 -14.08 5.23 -3.20
N LEU A 64 -14.33 4.30 -2.27
CA LEU A 64 -14.93 3.01 -2.56
C LEU A 64 -16.42 3.04 -2.21
N PHE A 65 -17.25 2.69 -3.18
CA PHE A 65 -18.70 2.61 -3.04
C PHE A 65 -19.18 1.19 -3.36
N PRO A 66 -20.35 0.78 -2.84
CA PRO A 66 -20.98 -0.46 -3.28
C PRO A 66 -21.17 -0.48 -4.80
N GLY A 67 -20.87 -1.61 -5.42
CA GLY A 67 -21.13 -1.89 -6.83
C GLY A 67 -22.57 -2.35 -7.07
N SER A 68 -22.81 -2.87 -8.28
CA SER A 68 -24.13 -3.44 -8.62
C SER A 68 -24.35 -4.85 -8.04
N HIS A 69 -23.26 -5.50 -7.64
CA HIS A 69 -23.22 -6.84 -7.07
C HIS A 69 -22.46 -6.83 -5.74
N GLU A 70 -22.69 -7.83 -4.88
CA GLU A 70 -22.07 -7.91 -3.55
C GLU A 70 -20.54 -8.01 -3.59
N ASP A 71 -20.00 -8.55 -4.68
CA ASP A 71 -18.58 -8.73 -4.96
C ASP A 71 -18.01 -7.62 -5.86
N GLU A 72 -18.72 -6.52 -6.06
CA GLU A 72 -18.28 -5.39 -6.88
C GLU A 72 -18.20 -4.10 -6.04
N LEU A 73 -17.15 -3.32 -6.27
CA LEU A 73 -16.99 -1.97 -5.74
C LEU A 73 -16.84 -0.98 -6.90
N ASN A 74 -17.49 0.18 -6.78
CA ASN A 74 -17.23 1.32 -7.64
C ASN A 74 -16.14 2.19 -7.02
N VAL A 75 -15.26 2.76 -7.84
CA VAL A 75 -14.15 3.60 -7.41
C VAL A 75 -14.18 4.95 -8.10
N THR A 76 -14.01 6.01 -7.32
CA THR A 76 -13.61 7.33 -7.83
C THR A 76 -12.22 7.65 -7.31
N GLU A 77 -11.32 8.04 -8.20
CA GLU A 77 -9.94 8.34 -7.87
C GLU A 77 -9.64 9.80 -8.18
N VAL A 78 -8.99 10.49 -7.25
CA VAL A 78 -8.52 11.86 -7.39
C VAL A 78 -7.03 11.86 -7.12
N MET A 79 -6.25 12.12 -8.16
CA MET A 79 -4.80 12.10 -8.09
C MET A 79 -4.24 13.46 -8.47
N ARG A 80 -3.14 13.85 -7.82
CA ARG A 80 -2.26 14.91 -8.28
C ARG A 80 -1.01 14.27 -8.82
N VAL A 81 -0.87 14.29 -10.13
CA VAL A 81 0.29 13.78 -10.85
C VAL A 81 1.08 14.97 -11.34
N ASN A 82 2.30 15.15 -10.83
CA ASN A 82 3.06 16.39 -10.93
C ASN A 82 2.23 17.59 -10.44
N GLU A 83 1.93 18.54 -11.33
CA GLU A 83 1.12 19.72 -11.03
C GLU A 83 -0.32 19.62 -11.57
N THR A 84 -0.70 18.46 -12.11
CA THR A 84 -2.01 18.23 -12.72
C THR A 84 -2.88 17.40 -11.81
N CYS A 85 -4.11 17.87 -11.57
CA CYS A 85 -5.12 17.07 -10.91
C CYS A 85 -5.90 16.26 -11.96
N VAL A 86 -5.97 14.95 -11.77
CA VAL A 86 -6.70 14.01 -12.61
C VAL A 86 -7.79 13.37 -11.75
N THR A 87 -8.99 13.26 -12.31
CA THR A 87 -10.11 12.57 -11.68
C THR A 87 -10.58 11.47 -12.60
N THR A 88 -10.52 10.24 -12.12
CA THR A 88 -11.09 9.07 -12.80
C THR A 88 -12.41 8.76 -12.12
N ASN A 89 -13.49 8.97 -12.87
CA ASN A 89 -14.84 8.70 -12.38
C ASN A 89 -15.23 7.26 -12.71
N THR A 90 -15.66 6.54 -11.67
CA THR A 90 -16.42 5.29 -11.77
C THR A 90 -15.73 4.18 -12.55
N SER A 91 -14.56 3.76 -12.07
CA SER A 91 -13.96 2.46 -12.43
C SER A 91 -14.46 1.35 -11.48
N LYS A 92 -14.23 0.09 -11.80
CA LYS A 92 -14.76 -1.06 -11.03
C LYS A 92 -13.65 -1.89 -10.40
N ILE A 93 -13.89 -2.33 -9.17
CA ILE A 93 -13.09 -3.36 -8.50
C ILE A 93 -13.96 -4.60 -8.32
N GLN A 94 -13.48 -5.74 -8.82
CA GLN A 94 -14.05 -7.05 -8.52
C GLN A 94 -13.39 -7.64 -7.28
N VAL A 95 -14.18 -8.25 -6.41
CA VAL A 95 -13.77 -8.75 -5.11
C VAL A 95 -13.91 -10.26 -5.07
N PHE A 96 -12.77 -10.96 -5.01
CA PHE A 96 -12.73 -12.40 -4.91
C PHE A 96 -12.54 -12.83 -3.46
N LEU A 97 -13.66 -13.08 -2.77
CA LEU A 97 -13.73 -13.43 -1.35
C LEU A 97 -12.81 -14.60 -0.97
N HIS A 98 -12.74 -15.65 -1.78
CA HIS A 98 -12.02 -16.88 -1.42
C HIS A 98 -10.50 -16.70 -1.24
N ASN A 99 -9.90 -15.74 -1.95
CA ASN A 99 -8.44 -15.54 -1.98
C ASN A 99 -8.02 -14.11 -1.58
N SER A 100 -8.95 -13.32 -1.06
CA SER A 100 -8.71 -11.96 -0.57
C SER A 100 -8.15 -11.02 -1.64
N THR A 101 -8.61 -11.22 -2.88
CA THR A 101 -8.09 -10.54 -4.06
C THR A 101 -9.06 -9.46 -4.53
N LEU A 102 -8.52 -8.30 -4.82
CA LEU A 102 -9.19 -7.17 -5.47
C LEU A 102 -8.62 -7.05 -6.89
N VAL A 103 -9.49 -6.94 -7.89
CA VAL A 103 -9.10 -6.73 -9.29
C VAL A 103 -9.72 -5.43 -9.77
N HIS A 104 -8.88 -4.42 -9.93
CA HIS A 104 -9.28 -3.15 -10.52
C HIS A 104 -9.27 -3.28 -12.04
N VAL A 105 -10.42 -3.01 -12.65
CA VAL A 105 -10.61 -3.04 -14.09
C VAL A 105 -10.84 -1.60 -14.55
N ASN A 106 -9.86 -1.08 -15.28
CA ASN A 106 -9.98 0.15 -16.05
C ASN A 106 -9.72 -0.20 -17.54
N ASP A 107 -10.21 0.61 -18.47
CA ASP A 107 -10.29 0.36 -19.93
C ASP A 107 -8.94 0.01 -20.61
N GLN A 108 -7.82 0.11 -19.88
CA GLN A 108 -6.47 -0.13 -20.38
C GLN A 108 -5.59 -1.01 -19.46
N VAL A 109 -5.95 -1.18 -18.18
CA VAL A 109 -5.11 -1.85 -17.19
C VAL A 109 -5.97 -2.65 -16.22
N THR A 110 -5.59 -3.91 -16.03
CA THR A 110 -6.10 -4.75 -14.94
C THR A 110 -5.04 -4.80 -13.85
N ALA A 111 -5.30 -4.18 -12.70
CA ALA A 111 -4.43 -4.27 -11.54
C ALA A 111 -5.00 -5.28 -10.54
N THR A 112 -4.17 -6.23 -10.11
CA THR A 112 -4.57 -7.26 -9.14
C THR A 112 -3.84 -7.03 -7.84
N ALA A 113 -4.58 -7.03 -6.72
CA ALA A 113 -3.99 -6.90 -5.40
C ALA A 113 -4.60 -7.86 -4.39
N LYS A 114 -3.80 -8.34 -3.44
CA LYS A 114 -4.27 -9.00 -2.24
C LYS A 114 -4.40 -7.99 -1.11
N LEU A 115 -5.51 -8.04 -0.39
CA LEU A 115 -5.67 -7.27 0.83
C LEU A 115 -4.84 -7.91 1.95
N ILE A 116 -4.02 -7.10 2.61
CA ILE A 116 -3.17 -7.54 3.72
C ILE A 116 -3.79 -7.12 5.04
N GLN A 117 -3.65 -7.95 6.06
CA GLN A 117 -4.11 -7.65 7.41
C GLN A 117 -3.48 -6.36 7.93
N SER A 118 -4.31 -5.44 8.38
CA SER A 118 -3.93 -4.10 8.86
C SER A 118 -4.99 -3.58 9.86
N PRO A 119 -4.65 -2.56 10.67
CA PRO A 119 -5.63 -1.81 11.47
C PRO A 119 -6.80 -1.28 10.62
N GLU A 120 -7.97 -1.05 11.22
CA GLU A 120 -9.19 -0.69 10.47
C GLU A 120 -9.11 0.64 9.71
N ASP A 121 -8.29 1.57 10.20
CA ASP A 121 -8.05 2.87 9.61
C ASP A 121 -6.92 2.88 8.56
N LEU A 122 -6.31 1.72 8.32
CA LEU A 122 -5.25 1.49 7.35
C LEU A 122 -5.66 0.44 6.32
N LEU A 123 -5.05 0.54 5.15
CA LEU A 123 -5.32 -0.34 4.02
C LEU A 123 -4.00 -0.68 3.35
N ILE A 124 -3.57 -1.93 3.51
CA ILE A 124 -2.38 -2.46 2.81
C ILE A 124 -2.82 -3.36 1.66
N LEU A 125 -2.33 -3.06 0.46
CA LEU A 125 -2.55 -3.86 -0.73
C LEU A 125 -1.21 -4.40 -1.24
N GLN A 126 -1.13 -5.70 -1.46
CA GLN A 126 -0.03 -6.35 -2.14
C GLN A 126 -0.39 -6.55 -3.62
N HIS A 127 0.22 -5.77 -4.49
CA HIS A 127 -0.02 -5.76 -5.93
C HIS A 127 0.78 -6.85 -6.65
N LEU A 128 0.14 -7.48 -7.63
CA LEU A 128 0.72 -8.51 -8.50
C LEU A 128 0.48 -8.10 -9.95
N ASN A 129 1.47 -7.45 -10.56
CA ASN A 129 1.39 -6.94 -11.94
C ASN A 129 2.47 -7.60 -12.79
N ASN A 130 2.10 -8.52 -13.69
CA ASN A 130 3.05 -9.27 -14.55
C ASN A 130 4.21 -9.90 -13.75
N ASP A 131 3.87 -10.59 -12.66
CA ASP A 131 4.82 -11.22 -11.71
C ASP A 131 5.70 -10.24 -10.90
N PHE A 132 5.55 -8.93 -11.10
CA PHE A 132 6.20 -7.93 -10.26
C PHE A 132 5.39 -7.66 -9.00
N LEU A 133 6.10 -7.69 -7.88
CA LEU A 133 5.57 -7.33 -6.57
C LEU A 133 5.47 -5.81 -6.44
N GLY A 134 4.32 -5.35 -5.94
CA GLY A 134 4.14 -4.02 -5.38
C GLY A 134 3.45 -4.09 -4.04
N VAL A 135 3.58 -3.06 -3.21
CA VAL A 135 2.87 -2.93 -1.94
C VAL A 135 2.48 -1.47 -1.77
N SER A 136 1.26 -1.18 -1.34
CA SER A 136 0.84 0.18 -1.01
C SER A 136 0.17 0.24 0.35
N LEU A 137 0.31 1.39 1.01
CA LEU A 137 -0.37 1.77 2.24
C LEU A 137 -1.27 2.98 1.95
N SER A 138 -2.54 2.86 2.32
CA SER A 138 -3.50 3.95 2.38
C SER A 138 -4.09 4.05 3.79
N ALA A 139 -4.66 5.20 4.14
CA ALA A 139 -5.21 5.47 5.45
C ALA A 139 -6.50 6.29 5.38
N ARG A 140 -7.32 6.24 6.42
CA ARG A 140 -8.53 7.07 6.55
C ARG A 140 -8.23 8.55 6.79
N THR A 141 -7.06 8.84 7.36
CA THR A 141 -6.57 10.19 7.61
C THR A 141 -5.13 10.30 7.13
N PRO A 142 -4.62 11.51 6.82
CA PRO A 142 -3.22 11.66 6.39
C PRO A 142 -2.23 11.43 7.55
N ASN A 143 -2.70 11.36 8.79
CA ASN A 143 -1.87 11.28 9.99
C ASN A 143 -1.62 9.83 10.38
N VAL A 144 -0.66 9.18 9.72
CA VAL A 144 -0.14 7.87 10.14
C VAL A 144 1.02 8.07 11.11
N SER A 145 1.03 7.32 12.22
CA SER A 145 2.12 7.39 13.21
C SER A 145 3.47 7.06 12.56
N LYS A 146 4.53 7.76 13.00
CA LYS A 146 5.88 7.51 12.51
C LYS A 146 6.32 6.07 12.76
N GLU A 147 5.97 5.52 13.93
CA GLU A 147 6.30 4.16 14.33
C GLU A 147 5.77 3.14 13.31
N TYR A 148 4.52 3.29 12.88
CA TYR A 148 3.92 2.42 11.86
C TYR A 148 4.57 2.60 10.48
N LEU A 149 4.89 3.83 10.08
CA LEU A 149 5.57 4.07 8.80
C LEU A 149 6.98 3.47 8.77
N ASP A 150 7.70 3.52 9.89
CA ASP A 150 9.02 2.90 10.03
C ASP A 150 8.93 1.37 10.01
N GLU A 151 7.92 0.78 10.66
CA GLU A 151 7.62 -0.65 10.59
C GLU A 151 7.28 -1.09 9.15
N PHE A 152 6.40 -0.33 8.48
CA PHE A 152 6.03 -0.59 7.09
C PHE A 152 7.24 -0.49 6.15
N ARG A 153 8.10 0.52 6.33
CA ARG A 153 9.36 0.65 5.56
C ARG A 153 10.29 -0.56 5.81
N ALA A 154 10.45 -0.99 7.06
CA ALA A 154 11.25 -2.18 7.38
C ALA A 154 10.69 -3.44 6.69
N GLN A 155 9.36 -3.58 6.63
CA GLN A 155 8.72 -4.66 5.90
C GLN A 155 8.97 -4.61 4.39
N LEU A 156 8.95 -3.42 3.77
CA LEU A 156 9.29 -3.27 2.35
C LEU A 156 10.73 -3.68 2.06
N TYR A 157 11.68 -3.32 2.92
CA TYR A 157 13.06 -3.80 2.81
C TYR A 157 13.17 -5.32 2.89
N CYS A 158 12.43 -5.95 3.80
CA CYS A 158 12.38 -7.40 3.91
C CYS A 158 11.81 -8.10 2.66
N LEU A 159 10.94 -7.43 1.92
CA LEU A 159 10.44 -7.88 0.61
C LEU A 159 11.41 -7.58 -0.55
N GLY A 160 12.58 -7.03 -0.21
CA GLY A 160 13.66 -6.72 -1.14
C GLY A 160 13.37 -5.48 -2.00
N PHE A 161 12.56 -4.53 -1.51
CA PHE A 161 12.48 -3.20 -2.12
C PHE A 161 13.65 -2.33 -1.63
N THR A 162 14.06 -1.40 -2.47
CA THR A 162 15.09 -0.38 -2.20
C THR A 162 14.44 0.99 -2.02
N GLU A 163 15.16 1.98 -1.47
CA GLU A 163 14.64 3.35 -1.33
C GLU A 163 14.21 3.98 -2.66
N GLU A 164 14.88 3.63 -3.77
CA GLU A 164 14.53 4.13 -5.10
C GLU A 164 13.21 3.55 -5.64
N GLU A 165 12.71 2.48 -5.02
CA GLU A 165 11.46 1.82 -5.37
C GLU A 165 10.32 2.22 -4.42
N MET A 166 10.58 3.05 -3.41
CA MET A 166 9.63 3.46 -2.37
C MET A 166 9.27 4.95 -2.49
N PHE A 167 7.98 5.26 -2.50
CA PHE A 167 7.49 6.64 -2.67
C PHE A 167 6.46 6.99 -1.62
N PHE A 168 6.59 8.18 -1.05
CA PHE A 168 5.65 8.75 -0.09
C PHE A 168 4.98 9.95 -0.75
N THR A 169 3.66 10.03 -0.65
CA THR A 169 2.93 11.23 -1.09
C THR A 169 3.12 12.37 -0.09
N SER A 170 3.08 13.60 -0.59
CA SER A 170 3.36 14.84 0.13
C SER A 170 2.12 15.65 0.42
#